data_AF-A0A067DKF0-F1
#
_entry.id   AF-A0A067DKF0-F1
#
_cell.length_a   1.000
_cell.length_b   1.000
_cell.length_c   1.000
_cell.angle_alpha   90.00
_cell.angle_beta   90.00
_cell.angle_gamma   90.00
#
_symmetry.space_group_name_H-M   'P 1'
#
loop_
_entity.id
_entity.type
_entity.pdbx_description
1 polymer ?
#
loop_
_entity_poly.entity_id
_entity_poly.type
_entity_poly.pdbx_seq_one_letter_code
_entity_poly.pdbx_strand_id
1 'polypeptide(L)'
;MASGFWELRPLLHLLLPLCVHWVAEAMTVSVLVDVVTNALCPGQPTCSEAIYISGLQQTVVGVFKMVVLPLLGQLADEYGRKPLLLITVSTTIVPFTLLAFNQSQEFVYAYYVLRTISYIISQGSIFCIAVAYAVSIALLIFVPVYMQFFLVETVESAPRKDQESSGLKKAVNVLDRRYKSMRDAALMVVSSPTLRGISFVSFFYKLGMSGISAVLLFYLKAVFGFNKNQFSEILMMVGIGSIVSQILVLPLLNPFV
;
A
#
# COMPACT_ATOMS: atom_id res chain seq x y z
N MET A 1 12.87 -0.54 -32.66
CA MET A 1 12.22 -1.44 -31.69
C MET A 1 13.09 -1.76 -30.47
N ALA A 2 14.44 -1.71 -30.55
CA ALA A 2 15.33 -1.96 -29.42
C ALA A 2 15.56 -0.77 -28.46
N SER A 3 15.17 0.46 -28.83
CA SER A 3 15.35 1.66 -28.00
C SER A 3 14.41 1.72 -26.79
N GLY A 4 13.15 1.30 -26.94
CA GLY A 4 12.16 1.38 -25.86
C GLY A 4 12.41 0.42 -24.68
N PHE A 5 13.12 -0.70 -24.88
CA PHE A 5 13.38 -1.65 -23.79
C PHE A 5 14.41 -1.13 -22.78
N TRP A 6 15.38 -0.33 -23.24
CA TRP A 6 16.38 0.27 -22.35
C TRP A 6 15.79 1.41 -21.51
N GLU A 7 14.83 2.15 -22.06
CA GLU A 7 14.08 3.20 -21.35
C GLU A 7 13.20 2.64 -20.22
N LEU A 8 12.72 1.39 -20.35
CA LEU A 8 11.89 0.72 -19.32
C LEU A 8 12.70 0.09 -18.18
N ARG A 9 14.03 -0.03 -18.29
CA ARG A 9 14.87 -0.66 -17.25
C ARG A 9 14.67 -0.07 -15.84
N PRO A 10 14.59 1.26 -15.64
CA PRO A 10 14.37 1.83 -14.31
C PRO A 10 13.01 1.46 -13.72
N LEU A 11 11.98 1.36 -14.56
CA LEU A 11 10.64 0.90 -14.16
C LEU A 11 10.66 -0.59 -13.80
N LEU A 12 11.40 -1.41 -14.54
CA LEU A 12 11.58 -2.84 -14.22
C LEU A 12 12.25 -3.03 -12.85
N HIS A 13 13.27 -2.25 -12.54
CA HIS A 13 13.95 -2.28 -11.23
C HIS A 13 13.07 -1.82 -10.06
N LEU A 14 12.00 -1.05 -10.32
CA LEU A 14 11.00 -0.69 -9.32
C LEU A 14 9.90 -1.76 -9.21
N LEU A 15 9.38 -2.21 -10.35
CA LEU A 15 8.24 -3.13 -10.41
C LEU A 15 8.61 -4.50 -9.86
N LEU A 16 9.79 -5.02 -10.17
CA LEU A 16 10.18 -6.37 -9.75
C LEU A 16 10.20 -6.55 -8.22
N PRO A 17 10.89 -5.71 -7.42
CA PRO A 17 10.83 -5.80 -5.95
C PRO A 17 9.42 -5.61 -5.38
N LEU A 18 8.62 -4.72 -5.97
CA LEU A 18 7.24 -4.51 -5.54
C LEU A 18 6.38 -5.75 -5.80
N CYS A 19 6.49 -6.37 -6.98
CA CYS A 19 5.82 -7.61 -7.28
C CYS A 19 6.19 -8.71 -6.28
N VAL A 20 7.48 -8.87 -5.97
CA VAL A 20 7.94 -9.86 -4.98
C VAL A 20 7.37 -9.55 -3.59
N HIS A 21 7.35 -8.28 -3.17
CA HIS A 21 6.77 -7.86 -1.90
C HIS A 21 5.28 -8.19 -1.81
N TRP A 22 4.49 -7.84 -2.83
CA TRP A 22 3.06 -8.12 -2.86
C TRP A 22 2.74 -9.62 -2.94
N VAL A 23 3.55 -10.41 -3.67
CA VAL A 23 3.42 -11.87 -3.69
C VAL A 23 3.68 -12.44 -2.30
N ALA A 24 4.74 -12.00 -1.61
CA ALA A 24 5.04 -12.44 -0.26
C ALA A 24 3.89 -12.10 0.71
N GLU A 25 3.33 -10.88 0.63
CA GLU A 25 2.18 -10.50 1.45
C GLU A 25 0.96 -11.38 1.15
N ALA A 26 0.63 -11.61 -0.13
CA ALA A 26 -0.50 -12.45 -0.52
C ALA A 26 -0.36 -13.91 -0.04
N MET A 27 0.84 -14.49 -0.13
CA MET A 27 1.11 -15.85 0.36
C MET A 27 0.89 -15.98 1.86
N THR A 28 1.15 -14.93 2.64
CA THR A 28 0.99 -14.98 4.09
C THR A 28 -0.47 -14.99 4.53
N VAL A 29 -1.40 -14.49 3.71
CA VAL A 29 -2.83 -14.38 4.07
C VAL A 29 -3.46 -15.75 4.32
N SER A 30 -3.19 -16.74 3.47
CA SER A 30 -3.76 -18.10 3.62
C SER A 30 -3.15 -18.86 4.80
N VAL A 31 -1.83 -18.70 5.02
CA VAL A 31 -1.11 -19.36 6.11
C VAL A 31 -1.49 -18.77 7.47
N LEU A 32 -1.67 -17.46 7.51
CA LEU A 32 -1.95 -16.75 8.75
C LEU A 32 -3.23 -17.24 9.43
N VAL A 33 -4.30 -17.45 8.67
CA VAL A 33 -5.59 -17.89 9.23
C VAL A 33 -5.44 -19.21 9.98
N ASP A 34 -4.68 -20.15 9.40
CA ASP A 34 -4.37 -21.43 10.05
C ASP A 34 -3.49 -21.26 11.29
N VAL A 35 -2.39 -20.50 11.18
CA VAL A 35 -1.44 -20.30 12.30
C VAL A 35 -2.11 -19.60 13.48
N VAL A 36 -2.87 -18.55 13.22
CA VAL A 36 -3.56 -17.77 14.27
C VAL A 36 -4.65 -18.61 14.92
N THR A 37 -5.45 -19.37 14.15
CA THR A 37 -6.50 -20.21 14.71
C THR A 37 -5.90 -21.31 15.59
N ASN A 38 -4.83 -21.96 15.14
CA ASN A 38 -4.15 -23.02 15.89
C ASN A 38 -3.50 -22.50 17.19
N ALA A 39 -2.98 -21.28 17.18
CA ALA A 39 -2.28 -20.69 18.33
C ALA A 39 -3.24 -20.10 19.37
N LEU A 40 -4.32 -19.42 18.94
CA LEU A 40 -5.26 -18.74 19.84
C LEU A 40 -6.39 -19.65 20.31
N CYS A 41 -6.88 -20.55 19.44
CA CYS A 41 -8.05 -21.38 19.71
C CYS A 41 -7.77 -22.86 19.40
N PRO A 42 -6.89 -23.54 20.16
CA PRO A 42 -6.51 -24.91 19.86
C PRO A 42 -7.72 -25.86 19.94
N GLY A 43 -7.97 -26.61 18.87
CA GLY A 43 -9.00 -27.65 18.83
C GLY A 43 -10.44 -27.15 18.68
N GLN A 44 -10.67 -25.84 18.53
CA GLN A 44 -12.01 -25.29 18.31
C GLN A 44 -12.21 -24.89 16.84
N PRO A 45 -13.37 -25.20 16.24
CA PRO A 45 -13.65 -24.81 14.86
C PRO A 45 -13.86 -23.29 14.73
N THR A 46 -14.35 -22.63 15.78
CA THR A 46 -14.66 -21.19 15.79
C THR A 46 -13.67 -20.44 16.67
N CYS A 47 -12.95 -19.46 16.10
CA CYS A 47 -12.05 -18.59 16.85
C CYS A 47 -12.49 -17.13 16.73
N SER A 48 -13.37 -16.69 17.64
CA SER A 48 -13.88 -15.31 17.66
C SER A 48 -12.78 -14.30 18.01
N GLU A 49 -11.85 -14.68 18.86
CA GLU A 49 -10.70 -13.86 19.29
C GLU A 49 -9.84 -13.42 18.09
N ALA A 50 -9.51 -14.34 17.19
CA ALA A 50 -8.76 -14.03 15.96
C ALA A 50 -9.49 -13.03 15.05
N ILE A 51 -10.82 -13.16 14.95
CA ILE A 51 -11.67 -12.25 14.15
C ILE A 51 -11.66 -10.85 14.75
N TYR A 52 -11.84 -10.73 16.07
CA TYR A 52 -11.82 -9.43 16.75
C TYR A 52 -10.46 -8.75 16.65
N ILE A 53 -9.37 -9.48 16.84
CA ILE A 53 -8.00 -8.94 16.73
C ILE A 53 -7.74 -8.45 15.29
N SER A 54 -8.12 -9.24 14.29
CA SER A 54 -7.98 -8.85 12.88
C SER A 54 -8.80 -7.59 12.54
N GLY A 55 -10.06 -7.52 13.00
CA GLY A 55 -10.92 -6.36 12.81
C GLY A 55 -10.38 -5.09 13.51
N LEU A 56 -9.90 -5.24 14.75
CA LEU A 56 -9.28 -4.15 15.50
C LEU A 56 -8.01 -3.65 14.79
N GLN A 57 -7.15 -4.58 14.34
CA GLN A 57 -5.95 -4.23 13.57
C GLN A 57 -6.31 -3.40 12.33
N GLN A 58 -7.27 -3.85 11.51
CA GLN A 58 -7.68 -3.12 10.30
C GLN A 58 -8.23 -1.73 10.62
N THR A 59 -8.98 -1.60 11.71
CA THR A 59 -9.54 -0.32 12.16
C THR A 59 -8.44 0.64 12.58
N VAL A 60 -7.52 0.19 13.44
CA VAL A 60 -6.37 0.97 13.91
C VAL A 60 -5.52 1.39 12.71
N VAL A 61 -5.13 0.45 11.85
CA VAL A 61 -4.36 0.73 10.65
C VAL A 61 -5.08 1.75 9.74
N GLY A 62 -6.39 1.59 9.53
CA GLY A 62 -7.18 2.49 8.70
C GLY A 62 -7.20 3.93 9.21
N VAL A 63 -7.39 4.13 10.51
CA VAL A 63 -7.41 5.46 11.14
C VAL A 63 -6.03 6.12 11.05
N PHE A 64 -4.98 5.42 11.46
CA PHE A 64 -3.62 5.99 11.48
C PHE A 64 -3.07 6.26 10.08
N LYS A 65 -3.45 5.46 9.07
CA LYS A 65 -3.06 5.68 7.68
C LYS A 65 -3.48 7.05 7.15
N MET A 66 -4.62 7.60 7.59
CA MET A 66 -5.07 8.93 7.15
C MET A 66 -4.04 10.02 7.45
N VAL A 67 -3.27 9.87 8.54
CA VAL A 67 -2.26 10.84 8.97
C VAL A 67 -0.87 10.45 8.48
N VAL A 68 -0.50 9.17 8.60
CA VAL A 68 0.86 8.70 8.32
C VAL A 68 1.18 8.69 6.82
N LEU A 69 0.22 8.34 5.96
CA LEU A 69 0.43 8.26 4.52
C LEU A 69 0.81 9.63 3.91
N PRO A 70 0.09 10.74 4.20
CA PRO A 70 0.49 12.07 3.74
C PRO A 70 1.87 12.52 4.23
N LEU A 71 2.25 12.17 5.47
CA LEU A 71 3.53 12.53 6.06
C LEU A 71 4.69 11.78 5.41
N LEU A 72 4.55 10.46 5.22
CA LEU A 72 5.56 9.65 4.55
C LEU A 72 5.76 10.05 3.08
N GLY A 73 4.68 10.46 2.39
CA GLY A 73 4.77 11.00 1.03
C GLY A 73 5.66 12.24 0.96
N GLN A 74 5.53 13.17 1.90
CA GLN A 74 6.37 14.37 1.93
C GLN A 74 7.81 14.09 2.33
N LEU A 75 8.03 13.19 3.31
CA LEU A 75 9.38 12.75 3.65
C LEU A 75 10.05 12.10 2.44
N ALA A 76 9.30 11.36 1.63
CA ALA A 76 9.80 10.78 0.38
C ALA A 76 10.12 11.85 -0.67
N ASP A 77 9.38 12.96 -0.72
CA ASP A 77 9.70 14.07 -1.61
C ASP A 77 10.91 14.90 -1.13
N GLU A 78 11.14 15.01 0.18
CA GLU A 78 12.22 15.81 0.76
C GLU A 78 13.55 15.06 0.89
N TYR A 79 13.52 13.85 1.45
CA TYR A 79 14.70 12.99 1.66
C TYR A 79 14.98 12.06 0.48
N GLY A 80 14.10 12.08 -0.53
CA GLY A 80 14.17 11.21 -1.69
C GLY A 80 13.36 9.93 -1.52
N ARG A 81 12.80 9.46 -2.65
CA ARG A 81 11.81 8.39 -2.66
C ARG A 81 12.41 6.99 -2.47
N LYS A 82 13.64 6.77 -2.97
CA LYS A 82 14.36 5.50 -2.85
C LYS A 82 14.62 5.07 -1.39
N PRO A 83 15.21 5.91 -0.51
CA PRO A 83 15.46 5.53 0.88
C PRO A 83 14.15 5.30 1.65
N LEU A 84 13.12 6.13 1.43
CA LEU A 84 11.83 5.95 2.09
C LEU A 84 11.13 4.65 1.64
N LEU A 85 11.16 4.34 0.35
CA LEU A 85 10.60 3.09 -0.16
C LEU A 85 11.31 1.87 0.44
N LEU A 86 12.65 1.89 0.53
CA LEU A 86 13.41 0.82 1.20
C LEU A 86 13.02 0.67 2.66
N ILE A 87 12.95 1.77 3.42
CA ILE A 87 12.53 1.73 4.83
C ILE A 87 11.12 1.12 4.95
N THR A 88 10.16 1.58 4.15
CA THR A 88 8.77 1.08 4.21
C THR A 88 8.64 -0.39 3.81
N VAL A 89 9.47 -0.90 2.90
CA VAL A 89 9.47 -2.34 2.57
C VAL A 89 10.15 -3.13 3.69
N SER A 90 11.29 -2.65 4.21
CA SER A 90 12.05 -3.33 5.27
C SER A 90 11.26 -3.49 6.57
N THR A 91 10.41 -2.52 6.94
CA THR A 91 9.55 -2.63 8.15
C THR A 91 8.58 -3.81 8.09
N THR A 92 8.23 -4.30 6.90
CA THR A 92 7.34 -5.46 6.75
C THR A 92 8.02 -6.80 7.01
N ILE A 93 9.35 -6.85 6.97
CA ILE A 93 10.13 -8.09 7.19
C ILE A 93 10.04 -8.54 8.65
N VAL A 94 10.11 -7.59 9.59
CA VAL A 94 10.16 -7.83 11.03
C VAL A 94 9.00 -8.68 11.57
N PRO A 95 7.72 -8.38 11.29
CA PRO A 95 6.63 -9.23 11.77
C PRO A 95 6.73 -10.65 11.19
N PHE A 96 7.10 -10.82 9.92
CA PHE A 96 7.21 -12.15 9.32
C PHE A 96 8.35 -12.99 9.90
N THR A 97 9.49 -12.38 10.22
CA THR A 97 10.60 -13.10 10.87
C THR A 97 10.24 -13.56 12.27
N LEU A 98 9.43 -12.78 13.01
CA LEU A 98 8.96 -13.17 14.33
C LEU A 98 8.03 -14.40 14.27
N LEU A 99 7.09 -14.41 13.33
CA LEU A 99 6.16 -15.53 13.14
C LEU A 99 6.87 -16.83 12.70
N ALA A 100 7.99 -16.71 11.97
CA ALA A 100 8.80 -17.84 11.55
C ALA A 100 9.59 -18.47 12.72
N PHE A 101 9.88 -17.70 13.77
CA PHE A 101 10.71 -18.17 14.89
C PHE A 101 9.93 -19.07 15.85
N ASN A 102 8.72 -18.66 16.25
CA ASN A 102 7.86 -19.43 17.13
C ASN A 102 6.38 -19.08 16.87
N GLN A 103 5.50 -20.07 17.00
CA GLN A 103 4.06 -19.96 16.73
C GLN A 103 3.22 -20.09 18.01
N SER A 104 3.81 -19.82 19.18
CA SER A 104 3.05 -19.76 20.42
C SER A 104 2.13 -18.54 20.47
N GLN A 105 1.13 -18.59 21.35
CA GLN A 105 0.16 -17.52 21.57
C GLN A 105 0.82 -16.14 21.78
N GLU A 106 1.85 -16.06 22.62
CA GLU A 106 2.61 -14.83 22.88
C GLU A 106 3.27 -14.25 21.62
N PHE A 107 3.84 -15.11 20.77
CA PHE A 107 4.47 -14.69 19.52
C PHE A 107 3.42 -14.22 18.50
N VAL A 108 2.24 -14.84 18.47
CA VAL A 108 1.13 -14.38 17.63
C VAL A 108 0.64 -13.00 18.06
N TYR A 109 0.55 -12.72 19.36
CA TYR A 109 0.24 -11.38 19.87
C TYR A 109 1.32 -10.35 19.51
N ALA A 110 2.59 -10.68 19.73
CA ALA A 110 3.71 -9.81 19.33
C ALA A 110 3.72 -9.55 17.81
N TYR A 111 3.42 -10.57 17.01
CA TYR A 111 3.25 -10.46 15.56
C TYR A 111 2.16 -9.45 15.20
N TYR A 112 0.98 -9.51 15.83
CA TYR A 112 -0.12 -8.59 15.56
C TYR A 112 0.23 -7.14 15.90
N VAL A 113 0.94 -6.90 17.01
CA VAL A 113 1.41 -5.55 17.39
C VAL A 113 2.41 -5.02 16.36
N LEU A 114 3.46 -5.78 16.05
CA LEU A 114 4.48 -5.36 15.08
C LEU A 114 3.89 -5.18 13.69
N ARG A 115 3.00 -6.08 13.27
CA ARG A 115 2.33 -5.98 11.98
C ARG A 115 1.43 -4.76 11.90
N THR A 116 0.76 -4.38 12.98
CA THR A 116 -0.04 -3.14 13.03
C THR A 116 0.84 -1.92 12.76
N ILE A 117 1.99 -1.82 13.44
CA ILE A 117 2.95 -0.73 13.24
C ILE A 117 3.48 -0.74 11.79
N SER A 118 3.90 -1.90 11.29
CA SER A 118 4.38 -2.03 9.91
C SER A 118 3.30 -1.66 8.90
N TYR A 119 2.04 -2.05 9.10
CA TYR A 119 0.94 -1.73 8.16
C TYR A 119 0.55 -0.26 8.15
N ILE A 120 0.65 0.42 9.29
CA ILE A 120 0.48 1.88 9.38
C ILE A 120 1.52 2.58 8.50
N ILE A 121 2.76 2.08 8.50
CA ILE A 121 3.88 2.67 7.76
C ILE A 121 3.85 2.27 6.28
N SER A 122 3.53 1.01 5.95
CA SER A 122 3.90 0.41 4.66
C SER A 122 2.75 0.25 3.66
N GLN A 123 1.60 -0.29 4.08
CA GLN A 123 0.61 -0.88 3.16
C GLN A 123 -0.08 0.14 2.22
N GLY A 124 -0.11 1.43 2.58
CA GLY A 124 -0.53 2.52 1.68
C GLY A 124 0.64 3.30 1.06
N SER A 125 1.69 3.50 1.86
CA SER A 125 2.83 4.35 1.49
C SER A 125 3.67 3.74 0.38
N ILE A 126 3.85 2.41 0.37
CA ILE A 126 4.58 1.70 -0.69
C ILE A 126 3.91 1.97 -2.04
N PHE A 127 2.59 1.84 -2.14
CA PHE A 127 1.86 2.07 -3.39
C PHE A 127 1.97 3.54 -3.83
N CYS A 128 1.72 4.50 -2.93
CA CYS A 128 1.79 5.92 -3.27
C CYS A 128 3.20 6.38 -3.68
N ILE A 129 4.24 5.97 -2.93
CA ILE A 129 5.63 6.31 -3.22
C ILE A 129 6.08 5.64 -4.53
N ALA A 130 5.69 4.38 -4.77
CA ALA A 130 6.00 3.67 -6.01
C ALA A 130 5.37 4.34 -7.23
N VAL A 131 4.09 4.70 -7.18
CA VAL A 131 3.40 5.40 -8.28
C VAL A 131 4.06 6.76 -8.53
N ALA A 132 4.35 7.53 -7.48
CA ALA A 132 5.05 8.80 -7.62
C ALA A 132 6.41 8.61 -8.28
N TYR A 133 7.19 7.61 -7.83
CA TYR A 133 8.50 7.29 -8.40
C TYR A 133 8.41 6.86 -9.87
N ALA A 134 7.43 6.04 -10.22
CA ALA A 134 7.17 5.62 -11.60
C ALA A 134 6.80 6.80 -12.51
N VAL A 135 5.93 7.69 -12.06
CA VAL A 135 5.55 8.92 -12.79
C VAL A 135 6.77 9.82 -13.00
N SER A 136 7.62 9.99 -11.98
CA SER A 136 8.84 10.78 -12.13
C SER A 136 9.82 10.17 -13.13
N ILE A 137 9.99 8.85 -13.14
CA ILE A 137 10.80 8.17 -14.16
C ILE A 137 10.19 8.40 -15.56
N ALA A 138 8.87 8.24 -15.71
CA ALA A 138 8.20 8.43 -16.98
C ALA A 138 8.35 9.87 -17.50
N LEU A 139 8.19 10.88 -16.63
CA LEU A 139 8.43 12.28 -16.99
C LEU A 139 9.90 12.55 -17.35
N LEU A 140 10.85 11.97 -16.61
CA LEU A 140 12.28 12.10 -16.91
C LEU A 140 12.69 11.46 -18.23
N ILE A 141 11.94 10.47 -18.74
CA ILE A 141 12.16 9.89 -20.06
C ILE A 141 11.43 10.71 -21.14
N PHE A 142 10.18 11.11 -20.87
CA PHE A 142 9.34 11.83 -21.82
C PHE A 142 9.86 13.24 -22.12
N VAL A 143 10.30 13.98 -21.11
CA VAL A 143 10.76 15.37 -21.26
C VAL A 143 11.97 15.50 -22.20
N PRO A 144 13.05 14.71 -22.06
CA PRO A 144 14.16 14.74 -23.02
C PRO A 144 13.77 14.34 -24.43
N VAL A 145 12.93 13.30 -24.60
CA VAL A 145 12.43 12.88 -25.91
C VAL A 145 11.64 14.03 -26.55
N TYR A 146 10.73 14.66 -25.80
CA TYR A 146 9.97 15.81 -26.27
C TYR A 146 10.89 17.00 -26.64
N MET A 147 11.86 17.33 -25.79
CA MET A 147 12.83 18.41 -26.06
C MET A 147 13.65 18.14 -27.32
N GLN A 148 14.07 16.89 -27.54
CA GLN A 148 14.82 16.46 -28.72
C GLN A 148 14.01 16.61 -30.02
N PHE A 149 12.68 16.48 -29.97
CA PHE A 149 11.80 16.63 -31.12
C PHE A 149 11.31 18.07 -31.35
N PHE A 150 11.13 18.86 -30.28
CA PHE A 150 10.37 20.12 -30.36
C PHE A 150 11.14 21.37 -29.89
N LEU A 151 12.24 21.25 -29.14
CA LEU A 151 13.00 22.42 -28.70
C LEU A 151 14.31 22.59 -29.51
N VAL A 152 14.50 23.81 -30.02
CA VAL A 152 15.80 24.34 -30.45
C VAL A 152 16.49 24.95 -29.23
N GLU A 153 17.78 24.66 -29.05
CA GLU A 153 18.57 25.06 -27.89
C GLU A 153 18.67 26.59 -27.71
N THR A 154 18.42 27.05 -26.47
CA THR A 154 18.87 28.35 -25.97
C THR A 154 19.38 28.20 -24.52
N VAL A 155 20.66 28.54 -24.32
CA VAL A 155 21.50 28.50 -23.08
C VAL A 155 20.98 29.54 -22.04
N GLU A 156 21.16 29.52 -20.71
CA GLU A 156 22.13 28.98 -19.74
C GLU A 156 21.42 28.64 -18.39
N SER A 157 21.98 27.73 -17.58
CA SER A 157 21.43 27.31 -16.27
C SER A 157 22.02 28.09 -15.07
N ALA A 158 21.15 28.51 -14.15
CA ALA A 158 21.50 29.23 -12.92
C ALA A 158 21.88 28.30 -11.75
N PRO A 159 22.72 28.76 -10.79
CA PRO A 159 23.26 27.91 -9.73
C PRO A 159 22.28 27.71 -8.56
N ARG A 160 22.28 26.48 -8.02
CA ARG A 160 21.42 26.02 -6.92
C ARG A 160 22.05 26.38 -5.56
N LYS A 161 21.27 27.02 -4.69
CA LYS A 161 21.69 27.44 -3.34
C LYS A 161 21.10 26.50 -2.30
N ASP A 162 21.94 25.66 -1.70
CA ASP A 162 21.55 24.82 -0.56
C ASP A 162 21.71 25.61 0.74
N GLN A 163 20.65 25.65 1.55
CA GLN A 163 20.69 26.25 2.89
C GLN A 163 20.16 25.25 3.92
N GLU A 164 21.10 24.62 4.60
CA GLU A 164 20.90 23.79 5.79
C GLU A 164 20.33 24.62 6.94
N SER A 165 19.25 24.15 7.56
CA SER A 165 18.97 24.48 8.96
C SER A 165 18.14 23.40 9.66
N SER A 166 18.68 22.95 10.80
CA SER A 166 18.12 22.15 11.90
C SER A 166 16.88 21.28 11.58
N GLY A 167 17.14 19.98 11.34
CA GLY A 167 16.15 18.98 10.92
C GLY A 167 14.88 18.86 11.77
N LEU A 168 14.93 19.23 13.06
CA LEU A 168 13.75 19.18 13.93
C LEU A 168 12.77 20.34 13.68
N LYS A 169 13.28 21.58 13.52
CA LYS A 169 12.46 22.74 13.13
C LYS A 169 11.90 22.55 11.72
N LYS A 170 12.69 21.93 10.83
CA LYS A 170 12.26 21.58 9.48
C LYS A 170 11.09 20.57 9.52
N ALA A 171 11.22 19.49 10.29
CA ALA A 171 10.17 18.49 10.44
C ALA A 171 8.85 19.07 10.99
N VAL A 172 8.91 19.93 12.02
CA VAL A 172 7.70 20.59 12.58
C VAL A 172 7.04 21.52 11.55
N ASN A 173 7.84 22.32 10.83
CA ASN A 173 7.33 23.23 9.81
C ASN A 173 6.77 22.49 8.57
N VAL A 174 7.26 21.29 8.29
CA VAL A 174 6.72 20.40 7.26
C VAL A 174 5.37 19.84 7.70
N LEU A 175 5.26 19.40 8.96
CA LEU A 175 4.02 18.88 9.55
C LEU A 175 2.89 19.93 9.53
N ASP A 176 3.19 21.17 9.96
CA ASP A 176 2.22 22.27 9.98
C ASP A 176 1.74 22.65 8.57
N ARG A 177 2.67 22.76 7.60
CA ARG A 177 2.31 23.02 6.20
C ARG A 177 1.43 21.93 5.62
N ARG A 178 1.69 20.66 5.95
CA ARG A 178 0.87 19.55 5.46
C ARG A 178 -0.49 19.52 6.09
N TYR A 179 -0.58 19.77 7.39
CA TYR A 179 -1.85 19.86 8.09
C TYR A 179 -2.76 20.91 7.42
N LYS A 180 -2.21 22.10 7.12
CA LYS A 180 -2.92 23.16 6.38
C LYS A 180 -3.35 22.69 4.98
N SER A 181 -2.44 22.14 4.18
CA SER A 181 -2.75 21.64 2.84
C SER A 181 -3.80 20.52 2.83
N MET A 182 -3.75 19.59 3.79
CA MET A 182 -4.75 18.53 3.93
C MET A 182 -6.11 19.08 4.34
N ARG A 183 -6.13 20.07 5.24
CA ARG A 183 -7.35 20.77 5.62
C ARG A 183 -7.98 21.47 4.41
N ASP A 184 -7.18 22.15 3.61
CA ASP A 184 -7.66 22.83 2.40
C ASP A 184 -8.24 21.84 1.37
N ALA A 185 -7.56 20.70 1.17
CA ALA A 185 -8.06 19.62 0.32
C ALA A 185 -9.36 19.01 0.86
N ALA A 186 -9.45 18.78 2.17
CA ALA A 186 -10.67 18.28 2.81
C ALA A 186 -11.83 19.27 2.66
N LEU A 187 -11.56 20.57 2.85
CA LEU A 187 -12.54 21.63 2.62
C LEU A 187 -13.01 21.65 1.16
N MET A 188 -12.10 21.48 0.20
CA MET A 188 -12.45 21.38 -1.22
C MET A 188 -13.36 20.17 -1.52
N VAL A 189 -13.03 19.01 -0.98
CA VAL A 189 -13.81 17.77 -1.14
C VAL A 189 -15.21 17.90 -0.52
N VAL A 190 -15.31 18.50 0.67
CA VAL A 190 -16.60 18.67 1.37
C VAL A 190 -17.47 19.74 0.72
N SER A 191 -16.85 20.79 0.17
CA SER A 191 -17.58 21.91 -0.44
C SER A 191 -18.13 21.56 -1.83
N SER A 192 -17.48 20.66 -2.56
CA SER A 192 -17.93 20.23 -3.88
C SER A 192 -18.98 19.10 -3.76
N PRO A 193 -20.19 19.26 -4.31
CA PRO A 193 -21.24 18.23 -4.21
C PRO A 193 -20.82 16.90 -4.89
N THR A 194 -20.12 16.97 -6.02
CA THR A 194 -19.62 15.80 -6.74
C THR A 194 -18.55 15.05 -5.96
N LEU A 195 -17.54 15.76 -5.45
CA LEU A 195 -16.45 15.14 -4.67
C LEU A 195 -16.95 14.60 -3.34
N ARG A 196 -17.89 15.29 -2.69
CA ARG A 196 -18.56 14.81 -1.48
C ARG A 196 -19.32 13.50 -1.74
N GLY A 197 -20.07 13.43 -2.83
CA GLY A 197 -20.77 12.21 -3.23
C GLY A 197 -19.82 11.04 -3.48
N ILE A 198 -18.77 11.25 -4.28
CA ILE A 198 -17.73 10.24 -4.55
C ILE A 198 -17.05 9.77 -3.25
N SER A 199 -16.71 10.71 -2.35
CA SER A 199 -16.06 10.40 -1.09
C SER A 199 -16.96 9.58 -0.16
N PHE A 200 -18.25 9.91 -0.09
CA PHE A 200 -19.22 9.17 0.72
C PHE A 200 -19.38 7.73 0.23
N VAL A 201 -19.59 7.53 -1.09
CA VAL A 201 -19.70 6.19 -1.68
C VAL A 201 -18.40 5.40 -1.49
N SER A 202 -17.25 6.02 -1.74
CA SER A 202 -15.94 5.38 -1.58
C SER A 202 -15.68 4.96 -0.14
N PHE A 203 -16.10 5.77 0.84
CA PHE A 203 -15.95 5.45 2.26
C PHE A 203 -16.70 4.17 2.63
N PHE A 204 -17.99 4.09 2.33
CA PHE A 204 -18.80 2.90 2.65
C PHE A 204 -18.36 1.66 1.88
N TYR A 205 -17.99 1.82 0.61
CA TYR A 205 -17.43 0.72 -0.18
C TYR A 205 -16.13 0.17 0.45
N LYS A 206 -15.18 1.05 0.79
CA LYS A 206 -13.92 0.63 1.41
C LYS A 206 -14.13 0.02 2.80
N LEU A 207 -15.04 0.59 3.59
CA LEU A 207 -15.41 0.05 4.91
C LEU A 207 -15.98 -1.37 4.79
N GLY A 208 -16.97 -1.57 3.92
CA GLY A 208 -17.60 -2.87 3.70
C GLY A 208 -16.62 -3.91 3.17
N MET A 209 -15.82 -3.56 2.15
CA MET A 209 -14.81 -4.44 1.59
C MET A 209 -13.77 -4.86 2.64
N SER A 210 -13.28 -3.91 3.46
CA SER A 210 -12.32 -4.22 4.53
C SER A 210 -12.90 -5.17 5.56
N GLY A 211 -14.16 -5.00 5.97
CA GLY A 211 -14.84 -5.89 6.90
C GLY A 211 -15.01 -7.31 6.34
N ILE A 212 -15.48 -7.44 5.09
CA ILE A 212 -15.65 -8.74 4.43
C ILE A 212 -14.30 -9.45 4.31
N SER A 213 -13.26 -8.75 3.84
CA SER A 213 -11.91 -9.34 3.69
C SER A 213 -11.31 -9.78 5.02
N ALA A 214 -11.64 -9.13 6.14
CA ALA A 214 -11.14 -9.50 7.47
C ALA A 214 -11.82 -10.76 8.03
N VAL A 215 -13.09 -11.02 7.67
CA VAL A 215 -13.91 -12.09 8.27
C VAL A 215 -14.01 -13.32 7.36
N LEU A 216 -14.00 -13.15 6.04
CA LEU A 216 -14.33 -14.21 5.07
C LEU A 216 -13.50 -15.49 5.24
N LEU A 217 -12.17 -15.38 5.37
CA LEU A 217 -11.32 -16.56 5.47
C LEU A 217 -11.49 -17.29 6.82
N PHE A 218 -11.70 -16.55 7.91
CA PHE A 218 -12.02 -17.13 9.21
C PHE A 218 -13.40 -17.80 9.21
N TYR A 219 -14.38 -17.22 8.53
CA TYR A 219 -15.69 -17.84 8.33
C TYR A 219 -15.58 -19.14 7.54
N LEU A 220 -14.82 -19.14 6.44
CA LEU A 220 -14.60 -20.35 5.64
C LEU A 220 -13.88 -21.45 6.43
N LYS A 221 -12.91 -21.08 7.28
CA LYS A 221 -12.29 -21.99 8.25
C LYS A 221 -13.33 -22.58 9.19
N ALA A 222 -14.14 -21.73 9.81
CA ALA A 222 -15.04 -22.13 10.88
C ALA A 222 -16.22 -23.01 10.41
N VAL A 223 -16.79 -22.69 9.25
CA VAL A 223 -17.96 -23.39 8.72
C VAL A 223 -17.58 -24.59 7.87
N PHE A 224 -16.55 -24.48 7.03
CA PHE A 224 -16.19 -25.52 6.06
C PHE A 224 -14.91 -26.28 6.43
N GLY A 225 -14.22 -25.90 7.52
CA GLY A 225 -12.98 -26.55 7.93
C GLY A 225 -11.82 -26.32 6.97
N PHE A 226 -11.86 -25.26 6.15
CA PHE A 226 -10.86 -25.05 5.12
C PHE A 226 -9.44 -24.94 5.68
N ASN A 227 -8.48 -25.46 4.90
CA ASN A 227 -7.06 -25.37 5.20
C ASN A 227 -6.37 -24.31 4.32
N LYS A 228 -5.11 -24.00 4.64
CA LYS A 228 -4.26 -23.07 3.86
C LYS A 228 -4.22 -23.34 2.36
N ASN A 229 -4.32 -24.61 1.91
CA ASN A 229 -4.26 -24.95 0.49
C ASN A 229 -5.56 -24.53 -0.20
N GLN A 230 -6.72 -24.84 0.40
CA GLN A 230 -8.02 -24.43 -0.13
C GLN A 230 -8.18 -22.90 -0.13
N PHE A 231 -7.67 -22.21 0.89
CA PHE A 231 -7.60 -20.75 0.87
C PHE A 231 -6.75 -20.23 -0.29
N SER A 232 -5.60 -20.86 -0.56
CA SER A 232 -4.73 -20.47 -1.66
C SER A 232 -5.39 -20.69 -3.03
N GLU A 233 -6.15 -21.79 -3.21
CA GLU A 233 -6.91 -22.06 -4.44
C GLU A 233 -7.97 -20.99 -4.70
N ILE A 234 -8.74 -20.62 -3.66
CA ILE A 234 -9.77 -19.58 -3.76
C ILE A 234 -9.14 -18.23 -4.08
N LEU A 235 -8.08 -17.83 -3.36
CA LEU A 235 -7.39 -16.56 -3.59
C LEU A 235 -6.75 -16.50 -4.97
N MET A 236 -6.23 -17.63 -5.47
CA MET A 236 -5.70 -17.73 -6.84
C MET A 236 -6.80 -17.53 -7.88
N MET A 237 -7.96 -18.18 -7.72
CA MET A 237 -9.09 -17.98 -8.64
C MET A 237 -9.59 -16.53 -8.64
N VAL A 238 -9.68 -15.90 -7.46
CA VAL A 238 -10.01 -14.46 -7.35
C VAL A 238 -8.96 -13.60 -8.06
N GLY A 239 -7.67 -13.93 -7.90
CA GLY A 239 -6.57 -13.25 -8.58
C GLY A 239 -6.65 -13.33 -10.10
N ILE A 240 -6.87 -14.53 -10.65
CA ILE A 240 -7.07 -14.74 -12.09
C ILE A 240 -8.30 -13.97 -12.59
N GLY A 241 -9.41 -14.04 -11.87
CA GLY A 241 -10.62 -13.29 -12.20
C GLY A 241 -10.39 -11.77 -12.21
N SER A 242 -9.59 -11.26 -11.27
CA SER A 242 -9.20 -9.84 -11.23
C SER A 242 -8.36 -9.44 -12.45
N ILE A 243 -7.41 -10.29 -12.86
CA ILE A 243 -6.61 -10.05 -14.08
C ILE A 243 -7.50 -10.01 -15.32
N VAL A 244 -8.38 -11.00 -15.48
CA VAL A 244 -9.33 -11.07 -16.61
C VAL A 244 -10.24 -9.84 -16.60
N SER A 245 -10.75 -9.44 -15.44
CA SER A 245 -11.59 -8.25 -15.33
C SER A 245 -10.85 -6.96 -15.71
N GLN A 246 -9.58 -6.83 -15.33
CA GLN A 246 -8.77 -5.65 -15.64
C GLN A 246 -8.35 -5.58 -17.11
N ILE A 247 -8.04 -6.72 -17.73
CA ILE A 247 -7.58 -6.78 -19.13
C ILE A 247 -8.75 -6.74 -20.12
N LEU A 248 -9.86 -7.40 -19.81
CA LEU A 248 -10.96 -7.60 -20.77
C LEU A 248 -12.18 -6.72 -20.44
N VAL A 249 -12.69 -6.82 -19.21
CA VAL A 249 -13.98 -6.21 -18.85
C VAL A 249 -13.87 -4.70 -18.75
N LEU A 250 -12.83 -4.18 -18.10
CA LEU A 250 -12.66 -2.74 -17.89
C LEU A 250 -12.50 -1.97 -19.22
N PRO A 251 -11.64 -2.40 -20.18
CA PRO A 251 -11.55 -1.71 -21.47
C PRO A 251 -12.83 -1.80 -22.30
N LEU A 252 -13.60 -2.89 -22.17
CA LEU A 252 -14.86 -3.08 -22.89
C LEU A 252 -15.98 -2.18 -22.37
N LEU A 253 -16.02 -1.92 -21.05
CA LEU A 253 -17.04 -1.08 -20.41
C LEU A 253 -16.71 0.42 -20.49
N ASN A 254 -15.43 0.80 -20.55
CA ASN A 254 -15.00 2.19 -20.61
C ASN A 254 -15.67 3.05 -21.71
N PRO A 255 -15.98 2.56 -22.92
CA PRO A 255 -16.71 3.36 -23.93
C PRO A 255 -18.21 3.54 -23.66
N PHE A 256 -18.79 2.84 -22.67
CA PHE A 256 -20.22 2.90 -22.34
C PHE A 256 -20.55 3.69 -21.07
N VAL A 257 -19.54 4.25 -20.40
CA VAL A 257 -19.63 5.09 -19.19
C VAL A 257 -19.24 6.52 -19.56
#